data_AF-A0A1H1FNY4-F1
#
_entry.id   AF-A0A1H1FNY4-F1
#
_cell.length_a   1.000
_cell.length_b   1.000
_cell.length_c   1.000
_cell.angle_alpha   90.00
_cell.angle_beta   90.00
_cell.angle_gamma   90.00
#
_symmetry.space_group_name_H-M   'P 1'
#
loop_
_entity.id
_entity.type
_entity.pdbx_description
1 polymer ?
#
loop_
_entity_poly.entity_id
_entity_poly.type
_entity_poly.pdbx_seq_one_letter_code
_entity_poly.pdbx_strand_id
1 'polypeptide(L)'
;MKLTIPKPCHENWQNMTLDEKGRFCSVCSKTVQDFTDFSDDELLNSFNSDEKVCGRFREDQLGRNISFSVTSKIALGLLAATGAVTTANAQELKNEEVKKVDFKKGFEGVEVINKTINKTMWLGMPSQEDIESTQPLIMLDNKKISEAKMKRIKPENVKSIKVFSGEGAKKLYGKAGEYGVIVIESKKD
;
A
#
# COMPACT_ATOMS: atom_id res chain seq x y z
N MET A 1 7.36 -1.97 4.73
CA MET A 1 7.45 -2.25 6.19
C MET A 1 7.97 -3.66 6.35
N LYS A 2 8.88 -3.89 7.29
CA LYS A 2 9.44 -5.21 7.58
C LYS A 2 9.06 -5.60 9.00
N LEU A 3 8.28 -6.66 9.16
CA LEU A 3 7.92 -7.17 10.49
C LEU A 3 9.07 -8.01 11.05
N THR A 4 9.38 -7.80 12.32
CA THR A 4 10.41 -8.53 13.06
C THR A 4 9.94 -8.78 14.47
N ILE A 5 10.33 -9.92 15.06
CA ILE A 5 10.07 -10.24 16.46
C ILE A 5 11.38 -10.06 17.23
N PRO A 6 11.59 -8.93 17.91
CA PRO A 6 12.85 -8.68 18.63
C PRO A 6 13.02 -9.57 19.86
N LYS A 7 11.92 -10.09 20.42
CA LYS A 7 11.89 -10.96 21.60
C LYS A 7 11.04 -12.20 21.30
N PRO A 8 11.60 -13.24 20.64
CA PRO A 8 10.84 -14.45 20.33
C PRO A 8 10.41 -15.17 21.60
N CYS A 9 9.18 -15.65 21.61
CA CYS A 9 8.62 -16.49 22.66
C CYS A 9 8.53 -17.93 22.12
N HIS A 10 9.06 -18.90 22.86
CA HIS A 10 9.06 -20.31 22.46
C HIS A 10 7.96 -21.12 23.17
N GLU A 11 7.06 -20.44 23.89
CA GLU A 11 5.95 -21.08 24.57
C GLU A 11 4.94 -21.67 23.60
N ASN A 12 4.32 -22.77 24.04
CA ASN A 12 3.32 -23.45 23.25
C ASN A 12 1.98 -22.68 23.27
N TRP A 13 1.53 -22.23 22.11
CA TRP A 13 0.27 -21.49 21.91
C TRP A 13 -0.96 -22.24 22.44
N GLN A 14 -1.02 -23.56 22.27
CA GLN A 14 -2.14 -24.38 22.70
C GLN A 14 -2.28 -24.42 24.24
N ASN A 15 -1.19 -24.21 24.97
CA ASN A 15 -1.16 -24.19 26.43
C ASN A 15 -1.46 -22.81 27.04
N MET A 16 -1.64 -21.77 26.22
CA MET A 16 -1.99 -20.42 26.68
C MET A 16 -3.48 -20.31 27.03
N THR A 17 -3.82 -19.41 27.96
CA THR A 17 -5.21 -19.17 28.38
C THR A 17 -5.94 -18.23 27.42
N LEU A 18 -7.27 -18.35 27.30
CA LEU A 18 -8.06 -17.45 26.48
C LEU A 18 -8.04 -16.02 27.04
N ASP A 19 -8.05 -15.03 26.15
CA ASP A 19 -8.06 -13.60 26.44
C ASP A 19 -8.90 -12.86 25.38
N GLU A 20 -9.29 -11.62 25.64
CA GLU A 20 -10.22 -10.84 24.80
C GLU A 20 -9.77 -10.72 23.34
N LYS A 21 -8.46 -10.58 23.10
CA LYS A 21 -7.88 -10.34 21.76
C LYS A 21 -6.98 -11.47 21.26
N GLY A 22 -6.94 -12.61 21.95
CA GLY A 22 -6.06 -13.71 21.60
C GLY A 22 -5.89 -14.69 22.76
N ARG A 23 -4.64 -15.00 23.09
CA ARG A 23 -4.31 -15.87 24.22
C ARG A 23 -3.28 -15.23 25.12
N PHE A 24 -3.45 -15.35 26.43
CA PHE A 24 -2.49 -14.84 27.40
C PHE A 24 -1.38 -15.87 27.65
N CYS A 25 -0.14 -15.44 27.47
CA CYS A 25 1.05 -16.22 27.81
C CYS A 25 1.51 -15.89 29.23
N SER A 26 1.51 -16.88 30.12
CA SER A 26 1.93 -16.72 31.51
C SER A 26 3.43 -16.48 31.70
N VAL A 27 4.27 -16.85 30.71
CA VAL A 27 5.73 -16.71 30.79
C VAL A 27 6.20 -15.32 30.40
N CYS A 28 5.68 -14.77 29.31
CA CYS A 28 6.02 -13.41 28.87
C CYS A 28 5.05 -12.34 29.38
N SER A 29 3.99 -12.75 30.08
CA SER A 29 2.93 -11.90 30.66
C SER A 29 2.30 -10.95 29.64
N LYS A 30 2.01 -11.46 28.44
CA LYS A 30 1.40 -10.70 27.35
C LYS A 30 0.30 -11.48 26.68
N THR A 31 -0.70 -10.75 26.21
CA THR A 31 -1.69 -11.24 25.26
C THR A 31 -1.03 -11.39 23.89
N VAL A 32 -0.94 -12.64 23.42
CA VAL A 32 -0.44 -13.00 22.10
C VAL A 32 -1.64 -13.07 21.15
N GLN A 33 -1.66 -12.21 20.15
CA GLN A 33 -2.69 -12.19 19.11
C GLN A 33 -2.27 -13.08 17.93
N ASP A 34 -3.22 -13.80 17.33
CA ASP A 34 -2.91 -14.67 16.20
C ASP A 34 -3.03 -13.93 14.87
N PHE A 35 -1.91 -13.82 14.15
CA PHE A 35 -1.85 -13.21 12.82
C PHE A 35 -1.56 -14.25 11.74
N THR A 36 -1.56 -15.54 12.05
CA THR A 36 -1.14 -16.57 11.07
C THR A 36 -2.04 -16.66 9.85
N ASP A 37 -3.25 -16.11 9.90
CA ASP A 37 -4.17 -16.10 8.75
C ASP A 37 -4.24 -14.73 8.04
N PHE A 38 -3.47 -13.75 8.50
CA PHE A 38 -3.53 -12.39 7.97
C PHE A 38 -2.76 -12.27 6.66
N SER A 39 -3.37 -11.58 5.71
CA SER A 39 -2.73 -11.07 4.50
C SER A 39 -1.82 -9.88 4.80
N ASP A 40 -0.95 -9.51 3.85
CA ASP A 40 -0.07 -8.36 3.96
C ASP A 40 -0.83 -7.05 4.25
N ASP A 41 -2.00 -6.89 3.63
CA ASP A 41 -2.85 -5.71 3.79
C ASP A 41 -3.44 -5.64 5.21
N GLU A 42 -3.89 -6.78 5.74
CA GLU A 42 -4.42 -6.87 7.10
C GLU A 42 -3.31 -6.65 8.13
N LEU A 43 -2.12 -7.25 7.93
CA LEU A 43 -0.96 -7.01 8.76
C LEU A 43 -0.59 -5.52 8.79
N LEU A 44 -0.55 -4.84 7.63
CA LEU A 44 -0.27 -3.40 7.57
C LEU A 44 -1.29 -2.59 8.37
N ASN A 45 -2.56 -2.96 8.32
CA ASN A 45 -3.61 -2.26 9.05
C ASN A 45 -3.52 -2.47 10.57
N SER A 46 -3.08 -3.64 11.02
CA SER A 46 -2.94 -3.97 12.44
C SER A 46 -1.78 -3.25 13.14
N PHE A 47 -0.70 -2.90 12.41
CA PHE A 47 0.50 -2.26 12.97
C PHE A 47 0.62 -0.77 12.63
N ASN A 48 -0.51 -0.10 12.35
CA ASN A 48 -0.56 1.33 12.04
C ASN A 48 -0.49 2.25 13.28
N SER A 49 -0.36 1.69 14.49
CA SER A 49 -0.21 2.41 15.76
C SER A 49 1.18 2.18 16.39
N ASP A 50 1.59 3.05 17.32
CA ASP A 50 2.83 2.88 18.10
C ASP A 50 2.70 1.83 19.22
N GLU A 51 1.60 1.06 19.25
CA GLU A 51 1.32 0.10 20.30
C GLU A 51 2.21 -1.16 20.15
N LYS A 52 2.83 -1.57 21.25
CA LYS A 52 3.68 -2.77 21.28
C LYS A 52 2.82 -4.02 21.44
N VAL A 53 2.51 -4.67 20.33
CA VAL A 53 1.72 -5.92 20.29
C VAL A 53 2.63 -7.16 20.38
N CYS A 54 2.15 -8.22 21.02
CA CYS A 54 2.74 -9.55 20.94
C CYS A 54 1.89 -10.40 19.99
N GLY A 55 2.53 -11.07 19.02
CA GLY A 55 1.81 -11.76 17.96
C GLY A 55 2.42 -13.11 17.61
N ARG A 56 1.57 -14.02 17.16
CA ARG A 56 1.93 -15.29 16.52
C ARG A 56 1.90 -15.08 15.00
N PHE A 57 2.98 -15.47 14.33
CA PHE A 57 3.16 -15.30 12.89
C PHE A 57 3.69 -16.59 12.28
N ARG A 58 3.44 -16.78 10.99
CA ARG A 58 4.16 -17.77 10.19
C ARG A 58 5.56 -17.24 9.86
N GLU A 59 6.51 -18.14 9.64
CA GLU A 59 7.89 -17.77 9.31
C GLU A 59 7.96 -16.92 8.04
N ASP A 60 7.12 -17.22 7.05
CA ASP A 60 7.05 -16.50 5.78
C ASP A 60 6.45 -15.10 5.90
N GLN A 61 5.80 -14.75 7.02
CA GLN A 61 5.30 -13.38 7.27
C GLN A 61 6.38 -12.44 7.84
N LEU A 62 7.47 -12.99 8.38
CA LEU A 62 8.52 -12.25 9.07
C LEU A 62 9.71 -11.99 8.15
N GLY A 63 10.50 -10.95 8.45
CA GLY A 63 11.80 -10.77 7.82
C GLY A 63 11.78 -10.38 6.34
N ARG A 64 10.59 -10.20 5.75
CA ARG A 64 10.39 -9.76 4.37
C ARG A 64 9.72 -8.39 4.29
N ASN A 65 9.79 -7.80 3.12
CA ASN A 65 8.98 -6.63 2.81
C ASN A 65 7.52 -7.06 2.69
N ILE A 66 6.69 -6.48 3.56
CA ILE A 66 5.24 -6.61 3.46
C ILE A 66 4.78 -5.66 2.35
N SER A 67 4.20 -6.24 1.31
CA SER A 67 3.78 -5.57 0.09
C SER A 67 2.27 -5.55 0.04
N PHE A 68 1.68 -4.38 -0.21
CA PHE A 68 0.25 -4.28 -0.45
C PHE A 68 -0.08 -5.05 -1.73
N SER A 69 -0.88 -6.11 -1.62
CA SER A 69 -1.25 -6.96 -2.77
C SER A 69 -2.70 -6.70 -3.11
N VAL A 70 -2.91 -5.96 -4.20
CA VAL A 70 -4.25 -5.63 -4.72
C VAL A 70 -4.83 -6.83 -5.47
N THR A 71 -4.90 -8.00 -4.83
CA THR A 71 -5.41 -9.23 -5.47
C THR A 71 -6.91 -9.35 -5.24
N SER A 72 -7.69 -8.70 -6.10
CA SER A 72 -9.15 -8.86 -6.15
C SER A 72 -9.51 -10.20 -6.80
N LYS A 73 -10.17 -11.09 -6.04
CA LYS A 73 -10.82 -12.29 -6.60
C LYS A 73 -12.01 -11.86 -7.46
N ILE A 74 -11.97 -12.06 -8.77
CA ILE A 74 -13.17 -11.94 -9.62
C ILE A 74 -13.26 -13.16 -10.56
N ALA A 75 -14.39 -13.86 -10.49
CA ALA A 75 -14.70 -15.03 -11.29
C ALA A 75 -14.95 -14.65 -12.75
N LEU A 76 -14.20 -15.26 -13.67
CA LEU A 76 -14.35 -15.11 -15.12
C LEU A 76 -15.40 -16.10 -15.64
N GLY A 77 -16.66 -15.68 -15.68
CA GLY A 77 -17.74 -16.39 -16.39
C GLY A 77 -17.98 -15.77 -17.76
N LEU A 78 -17.43 -16.37 -18.82
CA LEU A 78 -17.60 -15.96 -20.21
C LEU A 78 -18.98 -16.40 -20.76
N LEU A 79 -19.72 -15.46 -21.34
CA LEU A 79 -20.93 -15.74 -22.13
C LEU A 79 -20.55 -16.34 -23.49
N ALA A 80 -21.02 -17.56 -23.77
CA ALA A 80 -20.95 -18.16 -25.10
C ALA A 80 -22.22 -17.85 -25.90
N ALA A 81 -22.11 -16.99 -26.92
CA ALA A 81 -23.10 -16.91 -27.99
C ALA A 81 -22.43 -17.35 -29.31
N THR A 82 -22.84 -18.54 -29.75
CA THR A 82 -22.76 -19.13 -31.10
C THR A 82 -21.93 -18.42 -32.18
N GLY A 83 -20.80 -19.04 -32.54
CA GLY A 83 -20.51 -19.41 -33.94
C GLY A 83 -19.89 -18.37 -34.88
N ALA A 84 -18.63 -17.97 -34.64
CA ALA A 84 -17.63 -17.74 -35.70
C ALA A 84 -16.23 -17.69 -35.07
N VAL A 85 -15.37 -18.66 -35.40
CA VAL A 85 -13.99 -18.73 -34.91
C VAL A 85 -13.14 -17.73 -35.68
N THR A 86 -12.79 -16.61 -35.04
CA THR A 86 -11.62 -15.82 -35.42
C THR A 86 -10.75 -15.61 -34.19
N THR A 87 -9.46 -15.69 -34.44
CA THR A 87 -8.32 -15.71 -33.53
C THR A 87 -8.33 -14.63 -32.45
N ALA A 88 -7.90 -15.02 -31.24
CA ALA A 88 -7.46 -14.19 -30.12
C ALA A 88 -8.06 -12.78 -30.06
N ASN A 89 -9.15 -12.65 -29.31
CA ASN A 89 -9.61 -11.35 -28.81
C ASN A 89 -8.47 -10.71 -28.00
N ALA A 90 -7.68 -9.85 -28.65
CA ALA A 90 -7.09 -8.69 -28.00
C ALA A 90 -8.25 -7.77 -27.60
N GLN A 91 -9.00 -8.18 -26.58
CA GLN A 91 -10.01 -7.34 -25.96
C GLN A 91 -9.27 -6.37 -25.08
N GLU A 92 -9.31 -5.13 -25.55
CA GLU A 92 -8.79 -3.90 -24.97
C GLU A 92 -8.64 -3.95 -23.45
N LEU A 93 -7.44 -3.57 -22.99
CA LEU A 93 -7.16 -3.05 -21.67
C LEU A 93 -8.14 -1.89 -21.38
N LYS A 94 -9.36 -2.21 -20.95
CA LYS A 94 -10.25 -1.25 -20.33
C LYS A 94 -9.69 -0.98 -18.95
N ASN A 95 -8.85 0.06 -18.94
CA ASN A 95 -8.51 0.95 -17.84
C ASN A 95 -8.85 0.38 -16.46
N GLU A 96 -7.81 -0.02 -15.75
CA GLU A 96 -7.79 -0.11 -14.29
C GLU A 96 -8.53 1.11 -13.73
N GLU A 97 -9.71 0.90 -13.14
CA GLU A 97 -10.45 1.96 -12.48
C GLU A 97 -9.67 2.42 -11.24
N VAL A 98 -8.89 3.47 -11.48
CA VAL A 98 -8.50 4.54 -10.54
C VAL A 98 -9.44 4.58 -9.34
N LYS A 99 -8.90 4.37 -8.13
CA LYS A 99 -9.56 4.80 -6.88
C LYS A 99 -9.81 6.30 -7.00
N LYS A 100 -11.01 6.71 -7.43
CA LYS A 100 -11.48 8.09 -7.30
C LYS A 100 -11.65 8.34 -5.81
N VAL A 101 -10.69 9.05 -5.21
CA VAL A 101 -10.84 9.55 -3.85
C VAL A 101 -11.88 10.67 -3.91
N ASP A 102 -13.01 10.49 -3.24
CA ASP A 102 -14.08 11.50 -3.16
C ASP A 102 -13.70 12.55 -2.09
N PHE A 103 -13.18 13.69 -2.54
CA PHE A 103 -12.63 14.75 -1.70
C PHE A 103 -13.68 15.60 -0.97
N LYS A 104 -14.98 15.29 -1.07
CA LYS A 104 -16.01 15.97 -0.26
C LYS A 104 -15.82 15.78 1.25
N LYS A 105 -14.95 14.86 1.69
CA LYS A 105 -14.61 14.62 3.10
C LYS A 105 -13.34 15.30 3.61
N GLY A 106 -12.78 16.26 2.87
CA GLY A 106 -11.65 17.06 3.36
C GLY A 106 -10.33 16.28 3.44
N PHE A 107 -9.31 16.95 3.98
CA PHE A 107 -7.87 16.65 3.93
C PHE A 107 -7.38 15.25 4.38
N GLU A 108 -8.25 14.34 4.79
CA GLU A 108 -7.90 12.96 5.22
C GLU A 108 -7.25 12.12 4.10
N GLY A 109 -7.50 12.45 2.83
CA GLY A 109 -6.84 11.79 1.69
C GLY A 109 -5.32 12.07 1.58
N VAL A 110 -4.82 13.14 2.21
CA VAL A 110 -3.40 13.52 2.19
C VAL A 110 -2.58 12.70 3.21
N GLU A 111 -3.20 12.19 4.26
CA GLU A 111 -2.52 11.39 5.29
C GLU A 111 -2.01 10.05 4.75
N VAL A 112 -2.78 9.44 3.83
CA VAL A 112 -2.39 8.23 3.09
C VAL A 112 -1.18 8.51 2.17
N ILE A 113 -1.09 9.72 1.62
CA ILE A 113 0.03 10.15 0.78
C ILE A 113 1.28 10.32 1.66
N ASN A 114 1.17 10.99 2.82
CA ASN A 114 2.29 11.15 3.76
C ASN A 114 2.82 9.83 4.34
N LYS A 115 1.94 8.86 4.67
CA LYS A 115 2.36 7.51 5.11
C LYS A 115 3.08 6.70 4.02
N THR A 116 2.86 7.04 2.75
CA THR A 116 3.54 6.41 1.61
C THR A 116 4.89 7.09 1.31
N ILE A 117 4.97 8.41 1.48
CA ILE A 117 6.18 9.22 1.26
C ILE A 117 7.23 9.02 2.37
N ASN A 118 6.82 8.81 3.63
CA ASN A 118 7.74 8.65 4.77
C ASN A 118 8.25 7.21 5.02
N LYS A 119 8.13 6.30 4.05
CA LYS A 119 8.49 4.87 4.25
C LYS A 119 9.99 4.56 4.11
N THR A 120 10.82 5.51 3.68
CA THR A 120 12.25 5.28 3.49
C THR A 120 13.01 5.52 4.80
N MET A 121 13.33 4.44 5.52
CA MET A 121 14.16 4.50 6.72
C MET A 121 15.64 4.58 6.32
N TRP A 122 16.23 5.77 6.48
CA TRP A 122 17.64 6.03 6.21
C TRP A 122 18.49 5.75 7.45
N LEU A 123 19.54 4.94 7.30
CA LEU A 123 20.59 4.84 8.32
C LEU A 123 21.57 5.99 8.09
N GLY A 124 21.31 7.14 8.73
CA GLY A 124 22.11 8.37 8.59
C GLY A 124 21.34 9.53 7.92
N MET A 125 22.03 10.65 7.69
CA MET A 125 21.46 11.76 6.90
C MET A 125 21.57 11.43 5.41
N PRO A 126 20.45 11.32 4.67
CA PRO A 126 20.48 11.09 3.23
C PRO A 126 21.00 12.34 2.50
N SER A 127 21.67 12.15 1.36
CA SER A 127 22.02 13.25 0.47
C SER A 127 20.78 13.79 -0.25
N GLN A 128 20.90 14.96 -0.87
CA GLN A 128 19.80 15.52 -1.66
C GLN A 128 19.42 14.60 -2.83
N GLU A 129 20.38 13.91 -3.44
CA GLU A 129 20.16 12.95 -4.53
C GLU A 129 19.44 11.67 -4.04
N ASP A 130 19.76 11.22 -2.83
CA ASP A 130 19.06 10.10 -2.17
C ASP A 130 17.60 10.45 -1.89
N ILE A 131 17.35 11.68 -1.44
CA ILE A 131 15.99 12.18 -1.24
C ILE A 131 15.28 12.27 -2.59
N GLU A 132 15.89 12.86 -3.61
CA GLU A 132 15.23 13.05 -4.92
C GLU A 132 14.96 11.74 -5.66
N SER A 133 15.81 10.73 -5.50
CA SER A 133 15.70 9.43 -6.18
C SER A 133 14.67 8.48 -5.56
N THR A 134 14.31 8.68 -4.30
CA THR A 134 13.38 7.81 -3.55
C THR A 134 11.99 8.42 -3.35
N GLN A 135 11.74 9.60 -3.92
CA GLN A 135 10.45 10.27 -3.87
C GLN A 135 9.55 9.82 -5.03
N PRO A 136 8.22 9.75 -4.80
CA PRO A 136 7.31 9.44 -5.88
C PRO A 136 7.35 10.53 -6.97
N LEU A 137 7.18 10.13 -8.22
CA LEU A 137 7.08 11.05 -9.35
C LEU A 137 5.77 11.83 -9.26
N ILE A 138 5.83 13.16 -9.16
CA ILE A 138 4.63 14.01 -9.10
C ILE A 138 4.41 14.67 -10.46
N MET A 139 3.20 14.54 -10.99
CA MET A 139 2.76 15.15 -12.24
C MET A 139 1.54 16.03 -12.02
N LEU A 140 1.50 17.18 -12.69
CA LEU A 140 0.34 18.05 -12.84
C LEU A 140 0.05 18.21 -14.33
N ASP A 141 -1.14 17.82 -14.78
CA ASP A 141 -1.57 17.90 -16.18
C ASP A 141 -0.54 17.30 -17.14
N ASN A 142 -0.07 16.10 -16.79
CA ASN A 142 0.95 15.34 -17.52
C ASN A 142 2.35 15.98 -17.57
N LYS A 143 2.63 16.97 -16.70
CA LYS A 143 3.96 17.59 -16.54
C LYS A 143 4.54 17.28 -15.16
N LYS A 144 5.80 16.84 -15.10
CA LYS A 144 6.52 16.65 -13.83
C LYS A 144 6.61 17.97 -13.05
N ILE A 145 6.33 17.92 -11.76
CA ILE A 145 6.47 19.06 -10.84
C ILE A 145 7.22 18.65 -9.56
N SER A 146 7.75 19.62 -8.84
CA SER A 146 8.35 19.40 -7.51
C SER A 146 7.28 19.29 -6.44
N GLU A 147 7.63 18.66 -5.31
CA GLU A 147 6.79 18.61 -4.11
C GLU A 147 6.42 20.02 -3.62
N ALA A 148 7.38 20.96 -3.64
CA ALA A 148 7.14 22.36 -3.26
C ALA A 148 6.08 23.02 -4.16
N LYS A 149 6.06 22.69 -5.46
CA LYS A 149 5.04 23.19 -6.38
C LYS A 149 3.69 22.52 -6.13
N MET A 150 3.68 21.23 -5.82
CA MET A 150 2.48 20.47 -5.47
C MET A 150 1.78 21.03 -4.22
N LYS A 151 2.54 21.32 -3.16
CA LYS A 151 2.04 21.92 -1.90
C LYS A 151 1.40 23.30 -2.09
N ARG A 152 1.74 24.01 -3.17
CA ARG A 152 1.19 25.33 -3.49
C ARG A 152 -0.08 25.26 -4.35
N ILE A 153 -0.47 24.08 -4.82
CA ILE A 153 -1.71 23.91 -5.60
C ILE A 153 -2.90 24.00 -4.65
N LYS A 154 -3.83 24.90 -4.96
CA LYS A 154 -5.03 25.06 -4.16
C LYS A 154 -6.04 23.93 -4.46
N PRO A 155 -6.67 23.31 -3.45
CA PRO A 155 -7.59 22.19 -3.65
C PRO A 155 -8.75 22.49 -4.60
N GLU A 156 -9.24 23.73 -4.62
CA GLU A 156 -10.33 24.17 -5.49
C GLU A 156 -10.00 24.04 -6.98
N ASN A 157 -8.72 24.06 -7.34
CA ASN A 157 -8.24 23.98 -8.72
C ASN A 157 -7.94 22.53 -9.15
N VAL A 158 -8.07 21.56 -8.25
CA VAL A 158 -7.79 20.14 -8.54
C VAL A 158 -9.08 19.45 -8.96
N LYS A 159 -9.05 18.80 -10.12
CA LYS A 159 -10.12 17.96 -10.64
C LYS A 159 -10.01 16.55 -10.10
N SER A 160 -8.82 15.96 -10.17
CA SER A 160 -8.57 14.60 -9.70
C SER A 160 -7.11 14.40 -9.29
N ILE A 161 -6.85 13.45 -8.40
CA ILE A 161 -5.52 12.96 -8.07
C ILE A 161 -5.55 11.44 -8.21
N LYS A 162 -4.62 10.89 -8.97
CA LYS A 162 -4.42 9.45 -9.18
C LYS A 162 -3.09 9.06 -8.57
N VAL A 163 -3.06 7.98 -7.80
CA VAL A 163 -1.84 7.47 -7.18
C VAL A 163 -1.57 6.08 -7.71
N PHE A 164 -0.39 5.88 -8.29
CA PHE A 164 0.13 4.60 -8.75
C PHE A 164 1.24 4.16 -7.80
N SER A 165 1.21 2.91 -7.34
CA SER A 165 2.22 2.33 -6.45
C SER A 165 2.77 1.01 -6.98
N GLY A 166 4.00 0.67 -6.59
CA GLY A 166 4.63 -0.61 -6.89
C GLY A 166 4.76 -0.90 -8.39
N GLU A 167 4.40 -2.13 -8.79
CA GLU A 167 4.54 -2.58 -10.19
C GLU A 167 3.67 -1.81 -11.18
N GLY A 168 2.48 -1.35 -10.77
CA GLY A 168 1.59 -0.57 -11.64
C GLY A 168 2.21 0.76 -12.06
N ALA A 169 2.90 1.43 -11.14
CA ALA A 169 3.66 2.64 -11.43
C ALA A 169 4.86 2.36 -12.34
N LYS A 170 5.60 1.29 -12.08
CA LYS A 170 6.76 0.88 -12.90
C LYS A 170 6.36 0.50 -14.33
N LYS A 171 5.19 -0.12 -14.52
CA LYS A 171 4.66 -0.50 -15.84
C LYS A 171 4.31 0.73 -16.69
N LEU A 172 3.77 1.77 -16.07
CA LEU A 172 3.32 2.98 -16.76
C LEU A 172 4.42 4.03 -16.93
N TYR A 173 5.34 4.13 -15.97
CA TYR A 173 6.33 5.22 -15.88
C TYR A 173 7.78 4.73 -15.80
N GLY A 174 8.02 3.43 -15.98
CA GLY A 174 9.36 2.84 -15.97
C GLY A 174 10.04 2.96 -14.61
N LYS A 175 11.38 3.04 -14.61
CA LYS A 175 12.18 3.20 -13.38
C LYS A 175 11.79 4.44 -12.57
N ALA A 176 11.37 5.52 -13.23
CA ALA A 176 10.95 6.74 -12.54
C ALA A 176 9.69 6.54 -11.67
N GLY A 177 8.89 5.49 -11.93
CA GLY A 177 7.73 5.12 -11.13
C GLY A 177 8.01 4.09 -10.04
N GLU A 178 9.27 3.68 -9.82
CA GLU A 178 9.63 2.64 -8.85
C GLU A 178 9.19 3.00 -7.42
N TYR A 179 9.27 4.28 -7.06
CA TYR A 179 8.82 4.80 -5.77
C TYR A 179 7.37 5.35 -5.80
N GLY A 180 6.62 5.02 -6.85
CA GLY A 180 5.24 5.46 -7.05
C GLY A 180 5.11 6.75 -7.88
N VAL A 181 3.89 7.04 -8.34
CA VAL A 181 3.57 8.18 -9.19
C VAL A 181 2.27 8.81 -8.74
N ILE A 182 2.27 10.13 -8.55
CA ILE A 182 1.10 10.94 -8.21
C ILE A 182 0.75 11.80 -9.42
N VAL A 183 -0.42 11.62 -10.00
CA VAL A 183 -0.91 12.37 -11.15
C VAL A 183 -2.07 13.25 -10.73
N ILE A 184 -1.86 14.56 -10.78
CA ILE A 184 -2.83 15.61 -10.46
C ILE A 184 -3.37 16.15 -11.78
N GLU A 185 -4.70 16.17 -11.91
CA GLU A 185 -5.39 16.81 -13.03
C GLU A 185 -6.05 18.09 -12.50
N SER A 186 -5.82 19.22 -13.15
CA SER A 186 -6.49 20.48 -12.81
C SER A 186 -7.90 20.53 -13.38
N LYS A 187 -8.75 21.37 -12.78
CA LYS A 187 -10.03 21.74 -13.40
C LYS A 187 -9.69 22.59 -14.61
N LYS A 188 -10.19 22.17 -15.78
CA LYS A 188 -10.17 23.02 -16.98
C LYS A 188 -11.33 24.01 -16.82
N ASP A 189 -11.03 25.29 -16.99
CA ASP A 189 -12.03 26.35 -17.19
C ASP A 189 -12.82 26.10 -18.48
#